data_AF-A0A0P6WRN5-F1
#
_entry.id   AF-A0A0P6WRN5-F1
#
_cell.length_a   1.000
_cell.length_b   1.000
_cell.length_c   1.000
_cell.angle_alpha   90.00
_cell.angle_beta   90.00
_cell.angle_gamma   90.00
#
_symmetry.space_group_name_H-M   'P 1'
#
loop_
_entity.id
_entity.type
_entity.pdbx_description
1 polymer ?
#
loop_
_entity_poly.entity_id
_entity_poly.type
_entity_poly.pdbx_seq_one_letter_code
_entity_poly.pdbx_strand_id
1 'polypeptide(L)'
;MKDLQRRSDLAIDVTEMGSITRSKSIRITQYIAEGKSQYVDEYTERREKFNTFEEDVRSKIDSKEDMTIFEQVIQLDKAMNDLFLDGVVPAAESGNLDEARRLANQADSIRSNTVSITDTSGG
;
A
#
# COMPACT_ATOMS: atom_id res chain seq x y z
N MET A 1 -28.84 8.21 10.49
CA MET A 1 -27.81 8.00 11.53
C MET A 1 -26.93 6.79 11.25
N LYS A 2 -27.48 5.60 10.98
CA LYS A 2 -26.67 4.40 10.66
C LYS A 2 -25.79 4.54 9.41
N ASP A 3 -26.30 5.14 8.34
CA ASP A 3 -25.51 5.32 7.11
C ASP A 3 -24.35 6.32 7.26
N LEU A 4 -24.53 7.36 8.09
CA LEU A 4 -23.49 8.36 8.33
C LEU A 4 -22.34 7.77 9.16
N GLN A 5 -22.65 6.98 10.19
CA GLN A 5 -21.64 6.27 10.98
C GLN A 5 -20.88 5.26 10.12
N ARG A 6 -21.58 4.45 9.31
CA ARG A 6 -20.94 3.48 8.44
C ARG A 6 -20.01 4.12 7.39
N ARG A 7 -20.40 5.27 6.81
CA ARG A 7 -19.53 6.02 5.89
C ARG A 7 -18.32 6.61 6.62
N SER A 8 -18.47 7.04 7.87
CA SER A 8 -17.36 7.49 8.71
C SER A 8 -16.36 6.36 9.00
N ASP A 9 -16.86 5.17 9.35
CA ASP A 9 -16.00 4.01 9.64
C ASP A 9 -15.25 3.57 8.38
N LEU A 10 -15.92 3.55 7.22
CA LEU A 10 -15.30 3.22 5.94
C LEU A 10 -14.18 4.20 5.56
N ALA A 11 -14.38 5.51 5.77
CA ALA A 11 -13.36 6.52 5.50
C ALA A 11 -12.12 6.35 6.39
N ILE A 12 -12.32 5.96 7.66
CA ILE A 12 -11.22 5.64 8.59
C ILE A 12 -10.45 4.42 8.08
N ASP A 13 -11.15 3.35 7.70
CA ASP A 13 -10.50 2.12 7.26
C ASP A 13 -9.69 2.34 5.97
N VAL A 14 -10.23 3.08 4.99
CA VAL A 14 -9.50 3.45 3.75
C VAL A 14 -8.29 4.32 4.05
N THR A 15 -8.39 5.23 5.02
CA THR A 15 -7.26 6.05 5.50
C THR A 15 -6.15 5.20 6.13
N GLU A 16 -6.52 4.18 6.91
CA GLU A 16 -5.57 3.24 7.49
C GLU A 16 -4.86 2.41 6.41
N MET A 17 -5.59 1.97 5.37
CA MET A 17 -4.99 1.30 4.21
C MET A 17 -3.92 2.17 3.54
N GLY A 18 -4.21 3.46 3.29
CA GLY A 18 -3.21 4.41 2.76
C GLY A 18 -2.00 4.60 3.69
N SER A 19 -2.22 4.59 5.01
CA SER A 19 -1.15 4.67 6.01
C SER A 19 -0.25 3.43 6.00
N ILE A 20 -0.84 2.24 5.80
CA ILE A 20 -0.08 0.99 5.63
C ILE A 20 0.75 1.05 4.34
N THR A 21 0.17 1.49 3.22
CA THR A 21 0.90 1.67 1.95
C THR A 21 2.09 2.62 2.12
N ARG A 22 1.92 3.74 2.83
CA ARG A 22 3.02 4.65 3.19
C ARG A 22 4.09 3.96 4.01
N SER A 23 3.70 3.17 5.00
CA SER A 23 4.64 2.41 5.83
C SER A 23 5.45 1.40 5.01
N LYS A 24 4.81 0.75 4.03
CA LYS A 24 5.46 -0.18 3.10
C LYS A 24 6.52 0.51 2.22
N SER A 25 6.23 1.68 1.64
CA SER A 25 7.24 2.44 0.87
C SER A 25 8.47 2.81 1.71
N ILE A 26 8.30 3.14 3.00
CA ILE A 26 9.43 3.39 3.90
C ILE A 26 10.34 2.16 4.02
N ARG A 27 9.76 0.95 4.09
CA ARG A 27 10.53 -0.30 4.15
C ARG A 27 11.28 -0.58 2.86
N ILE A 28 10.71 -0.26 1.71
CA ILE A 28 11.41 -0.35 0.41
C ILE A 28 12.67 0.54 0.42
N THR A 29 12.53 1.80 0.83
CA THR A 29 13.64 2.75 0.89
C THR A 29 14.72 2.30 1.88
N GLN A 30 14.33 1.77 3.05
CA GLN A 30 15.27 1.23 4.03
C GLN A 30 16.00 -0.02 3.53
N TYR A 31 15.30 -0.90 2.83
CA TYR A 31 15.91 -2.06 2.20
C TYR A 31 16.97 -1.65 1.17
N ILE A 32 16.68 -0.68 0.31
CA ILE A 32 17.68 -0.16 -0.65
C ILE A 32 18.87 0.50 0.05
N ALA A 33 18.63 1.23 1.14
CA ALA A 33 19.68 1.96 1.85
C ALA A 33 20.61 1.04 2.65
N GLU A 34 20.07 -0.01 3.26
CA GLU A 34 20.78 -0.83 4.24
C GLU A 34 21.01 -2.28 3.79
N GLY A 35 20.29 -2.77 2.79
CA GLY A 35 20.41 -4.13 2.26
C GLY A 35 20.01 -5.24 3.25
N LYS A 36 19.30 -4.92 4.33
CA LYS A 36 18.96 -5.89 5.39
C LYS A 36 17.63 -6.58 5.09
N SER A 37 17.63 -7.91 5.15
CA SER A 37 16.44 -8.74 4.94
C SER A 37 15.29 -8.44 5.91
N GLN A 38 15.59 -7.92 7.12
CA GLN A 38 14.56 -7.50 8.08
C GLN A 38 13.53 -6.54 7.47
N TYR A 39 13.92 -5.70 6.51
CA TYR A 39 13.00 -4.77 5.86
C TYR A 39 12.04 -5.46 4.89
N VAL A 40 12.42 -6.63 4.36
CA VAL A 40 11.53 -7.49 3.56
C VAL A 40 10.51 -8.18 4.48
N ASP A 41 10.96 -8.68 5.64
CA ASP A 41 10.09 -9.31 6.63
C ASP A 41 9.05 -8.29 7.13
N GLU A 42 9.51 -7.12 7.57
CA GLU A 42 8.67 -6.02 8.04
C GLU A 42 7.71 -5.48 6.95
N TYR A 43 8.11 -5.51 5.69
CA TYR A 43 7.22 -5.20 4.58
C TYR A 43 6.12 -6.24 4.45
N THR A 44 6.47 -7.52 4.55
CA THR A 44 5.56 -8.65 4.42
C THR A 44 4.50 -8.64 5.54
N GLU A 45 4.90 -8.37 6.78
CA GLU A 45 3.96 -8.17 7.90
C GLU A 45 2.93 -7.06 7.61
N ARG A 46 3.37 -5.96 6.99
CA ARG A 46 2.47 -4.85 6.61
C ARG A 46 1.54 -5.24 5.47
N ARG A 47 2.00 -6.04 4.52
CA ARG A 47 1.17 -6.59 3.46
C ARG A 47 0.08 -7.49 4.03
N GLU A 48 0.41 -8.35 4.99
CA GLU A 48 -0.58 -9.20 5.66
C GLU A 48 -1.61 -8.38 6.45
N LYS A 49 -1.17 -7.33 7.14
CA LYS A 49 -2.08 -6.38 7.78
C LYS A 49 -3.00 -5.72 6.74
N PHE A 50 -2.45 -5.28 5.60
CA PHE A 50 -3.25 -4.69 4.52
C PHE A 50 -4.32 -5.66 4.00
N ASN A 51 -3.95 -6.91 3.73
CA ASN A 51 -4.89 -7.93 3.25
C ASN A 51 -6.03 -8.19 4.25
N THR A 52 -5.72 -8.18 5.54
CA THR A 52 -6.73 -8.32 6.60
C THR A 52 -7.72 -7.16 6.57
N PHE A 53 -7.23 -5.92 6.40
CA PHE A 53 -8.07 -4.73 6.24
C PHE A 53 -8.87 -4.78 4.94
N GLU A 54 -8.30 -5.27 3.84
CA GLU A 54 -9.00 -5.41 2.57
C GLU A 54 -10.27 -6.27 2.73
N GLU A 55 -10.16 -7.44 3.36
CA GLU A 55 -11.29 -8.35 3.55
C GLU A 55 -12.40 -7.71 4.41
N ASP A 56 -12.02 -7.05 5.50
CA ASP A 56 -12.94 -6.38 6.40
C ASP A 56 -13.67 -5.22 5.71
N VAL A 57 -12.93 -4.33 5.04
CA VAL A 57 -13.47 -3.16 4.35
C VAL A 57 -14.38 -3.55 3.19
N ARG A 58 -13.98 -4.55 2.39
CA ARG A 58 -14.77 -5.04 1.25
C ARG A 58 -16.18 -5.45 1.67
N SER A 59 -16.33 -6.03 2.87
CA SER A 59 -17.62 -6.47 3.39
C SER A 59 -18.56 -5.32 3.80
N LYS A 60 -18.00 -4.12 4.02
CA LYS A 60 -18.73 -2.93 4.52
C LYS A 60 -19.13 -1.95 3.41
N ILE A 61 -18.65 -2.14 2.18
CA ILE A 61 -18.91 -1.23 1.05
C ILE A 61 -20.19 -1.62 0.34
N ASP A 62 -21.19 -0.71 0.35
CA ASP A 62 -22.44 -0.89 -0.41
C ASP A 62 -22.56 0.06 -1.61
N SER A 63 -21.72 1.11 -1.67
CA SER A 63 -21.80 2.13 -2.71
C SER A 63 -20.81 1.85 -3.84
N LYS A 64 -21.22 2.11 -5.08
CA LYS A 64 -20.36 1.94 -6.27
C LYS A 64 -19.18 2.91 -6.26
N GLU A 65 -19.40 4.11 -5.74
CA GLU A 65 -18.37 5.14 -5.66
C GLU A 65 -17.27 4.73 -4.68
N ASP A 66 -17.66 4.33 -3.46
CA ASP A 66 -16.70 3.88 -2.45
C ASP A 66 -15.99 2.59 -2.90
N MET A 67 -16.69 1.68 -3.60
CA MET A 67 -16.07 0.49 -4.19
C MET A 67 -15.01 0.84 -5.23
N THR A 68 -15.27 1.86 -6.05
CA THR A 68 -14.31 2.29 -7.08
C THR A 68 -13.02 2.83 -6.46
N ILE A 69 -13.14 3.63 -5.40
CA ILE A 69 -11.99 4.15 -4.64
C ILE A 69 -11.22 3.01 -3.98
N PHE A 70 -11.93 2.12 -3.29
CA PHE A 70 -11.36 0.97 -2.61
C PHE A 70 -10.59 0.05 -3.57
N GLU A 71 -11.17 -0.26 -4.73
CA GLU A 71 -10.50 -1.06 -5.76
C GLU A 71 -9.23 -0.39 -6.28
N GLN A 72 -9.20 0.94 -6.45
CA GLN A 72 -7.98 1.65 -6.85
C GLN A 72 -6.87 1.51 -5.79
N VAL A 73 -7.22 1.62 -4.51
CA VAL A 73 -6.26 1.43 -3.41
C VAL A 73 -5.69 0.01 -3.41
N ILE A 74 -6.52 -1.02 -3.63
CA ILE A 74 -6.06 -2.42 -3.75
C ILE A 74 -5.14 -2.60 -4.96
N GLN A 75 -5.48 -2.06 -6.13
CA GLN A 75 -4.65 -2.21 -7.32
C GLN A 75 -3.28 -1.56 -7.14
N LEU A 76 -3.24 -0.37 -6.52
CA LEU A 76 -1.98 0.30 -6.19
C LEU A 76 -1.17 -0.52 -5.18
N ASP A 77 -1.82 -1.06 -4.16
CA ASP A 77 -1.15 -1.90 -3.18
C ASP A 77 -0.52 -3.14 -3.80
N LYS A 78 -1.27 -3.84 -4.64
CA LYS A 78 -0.78 -5.01 -5.39
C LYS A 78 0.41 -4.64 -6.27
N ALA A 79 0.31 -3.55 -7.02
CA ALA A 79 1.41 -3.08 -7.87
C ALA A 79 2.68 -2.78 -7.04
N MET A 80 2.53 -2.25 -5.82
CA MET A 80 3.66 -2.03 -4.93
C MET A 80 4.26 -3.33 -4.38
N ASN A 81 3.41 -4.32 -4.07
CA ASN A 81 3.83 -5.64 -3.61
C ASN A 81 4.64 -6.36 -4.69
N ASP A 82 4.11 -6.41 -5.92
CA ASP A 82 4.78 -7.01 -7.08
C ASP A 82 6.11 -6.29 -7.35
N LEU A 83 6.10 -4.95 -7.34
CA LEU A 83 7.31 -4.17 -7.58
C LEU A 83 8.41 -4.41 -6.54
N PHE A 84 8.04 -4.54 -5.26
CA PHE A 84 9.03 -4.75 -4.22
C PHE A 84 9.56 -6.18 -4.21
N LEU A 85 8.66 -7.17 -4.13
CA LEU A 85 9.00 -8.57 -3.92
C LEU A 85 9.54 -9.23 -5.19
N ASP A 86 9.02 -8.88 -6.36
CA ASP A 86 9.41 -9.49 -7.63
C ASP A 86 10.39 -8.62 -8.43
N GLY A 87 10.59 -7.36 -8.02
CA GLY A 87 11.46 -6.40 -8.68
C GLY A 87 12.64 -5.96 -7.82
N VAL A 88 12.37 -5.14 -6.80
CA VAL A 88 13.41 -4.50 -5.97
C VAL A 88 14.29 -5.51 -5.25
N VAL A 89 13.70 -6.51 -4.59
CA VAL A 89 14.45 -7.52 -3.82
C VAL A 89 15.37 -8.33 -4.75
N PRO A 90 14.88 -8.96 -5.83
CA PRO A 90 15.76 -9.68 -6.78
C PRO A 90 16.84 -8.80 -7.43
N ALA A 91 16.51 -7.56 -7.78
CA ALA A 91 17.48 -6.63 -8.36
C ALA A 91 18.60 -6.28 -7.36
N ALA A 92 18.27 -6.06 -6.08
CA ALA A 92 19.26 -5.79 -5.05
C ALA A 92 20.12 -7.03 -4.74
N GLU A 93 19.51 -8.21 -4.63
CA GLU A 93 20.22 -9.47 -4.35
C GLU A 93 21.16 -9.89 -5.49
N SER A 94 20.82 -9.57 -6.73
CA SER A 94 21.69 -9.78 -7.90
C SER A 94 22.78 -8.71 -8.06
N GLY A 95 22.84 -7.72 -7.16
CA GLY A 95 23.81 -6.62 -7.20
C GLY A 95 23.47 -5.50 -8.20
N ASN A 96 22.30 -5.57 -8.85
CA ASN A 96 21.82 -4.54 -9.77
C ASN A 96 21.14 -3.39 -9.01
N LEU A 97 21.94 -2.62 -8.26
CA LEU A 97 21.45 -1.55 -7.39
C LEU A 97 20.81 -0.38 -8.16
N ASP A 98 21.22 -0.13 -9.40
CA ASP A 98 20.63 0.92 -10.23
C ASP A 98 19.18 0.58 -10.60
N GLU A 99 18.93 -0.66 -10.98
CA GLU A 99 17.58 -1.14 -11.26
C GLU A 99 16.73 -1.17 -9.99
N ALA A 100 17.29 -1.65 -8.87
CA ALA A 100 16.60 -1.66 -7.58
C ALA A 100 16.17 -0.25 -7.15
N ARG A 101 17.03 0.76 -7.32
CA ARG A 101 16.72 2.18 -7.06
C ARG A 101 15.65 2.73 -8.01
N ARG A 102 15.73 2.39 -9.29
CA ARG A 102 14.73 2.81 -10.29
C ARG A 102 13.34 2.27 -9.93
N LEU A 103 13.26 1.00 -9.55
CA LEU A 103 12.02 0.36 -9.10
C LEU A 103 11.52 0.97 -7.79
N ALA A 104 12.39 1.22 -6.81
CA ALA A 104 12.00 1.88 -5.56
C ALA A 104 11.36 3.27 -5.78
N ASN A 105 11.87 4.06 -6.73
CA ASN A 105 11.26 5.35 -7.09
C ASN A 105 9.84 5.19 -7.68
N GLN A 106 9.57 4.09 -8.37
CA GLN A 106 8.22 3.78 -8.85
C GLN A 106 7.28 3.41 -7.69
N ALA A 107 7.77 2.70 -6.65
CA ALA A 107 6.99 2.47 -5.43
C ALA A 107 6.58 3.78 -4.75
N ASP A 108 7.46 4.80 -4.72
CA ASP A 108 7.13 6.11 -4.16
C ASP A 108 6.06 6.85 -4.96
N SER A 109 5.99 6.62 -6.27
CA SER A 109 4.92 7.13 -7.13
C SER A 109 3.59 6.46 -6.78
N ILE A 110 3.59 5.14 -6.58
CA ILE A 110 2.41 4.37 -6.14
C ILE A 110 1.92 4.86 -4.77
N ARG A 111 2.85 5.05 -3.81
CA ARG A 111 2.53 5.61 -2.49
C ARG A 111 1.85 6.97 -2.64
N SER A 112 2.41 7.85 -3.45
CA SER A 112 1.88 9.22 -3.62
C SER A 112 0.48 9.22 -4.21
N ASN A 113 0.22 8.34 -5.19
CA ASN A 113 -1.12 8.15 -5.75
C ASN A 113 -2.11 7.61 -4.71
N THR A 114 -1.68 6.65 -3.90
CA THR A 114 -2.53 6.05 -2.85
C THR A 114 -2.94 7.11 -1.82
N VAL A 115 -1.97 7.88 -1.31
CA VAL A 115 -2.25 8.98 -0.37
C VAL A 115 -3.22 9.99 -0.97
N SER A 116 -3.02 10.38 -2.23
CA SER A 116 -3.92 11.33 -2.90
C SER A 116 -5.37 10.83 -2.98
N ILE A 117 -5.58 9.53 -3.21
CA ILE A 117 -6.91 8.90 -3.29
C ILE A 117 -7.54 8.81 -1.90
N THR A 118 -6.77 8.38 -0.90
CA THR A 118 -7.30 8.22 0.47
C THR A 118 -7.63 9.56 1.13
N ASP A 119 -6.84 10.60 0.87
CA ASP A 119 -7.08 11.95 1.40
C ASP A 119 -8.33 12.61 0.78
N THR A 120 -8.66 12.32 -0.48
CA THR A 120 -9.90 12.80 -1.12
C THR A 120 -11.15 12.05 -0.64
N SER A 121 -10.97 10.88 -0.03
CA SER A 121 -12.08 10.02 0.44
C SER A 121 -12.53 10.35 1.87
N GLY A 122 -11.71 11.08 2.64
CA GLY A 122 -11.98 11.46 4.03
C GLY A 122 -12.53 12.88 4.22
N GLY A 123 -12.79 13.63 3.13
CA GLY A 123 -13.24 15.02 3.13
C GLY A 123 -14.73 15.22 2.91
#